data_AF-A0A355GQ56-F1
#
_entry.id   AF-A0A355GQ56-F1
#
_cell.length_a   1.000
_cell.length_b   1.000
_cell.length_c   1.000
_cell.angle_alpha   90.00
_cell.angle_beta   90.00
_cell.angle_gamma   90.00
#
_symmetry.space_group_name_H-M   'P 1'
#
loop_
_entity.id
_entity.type
_entity.pdbx_description
1 polymer ?
#
loop_
_entity_poly.entity_id
_entity_poly.type
_entity_poly.pdbx_seq_one_letter_code
_entity_poly.pdbx_strand_id
1 'polypeptide(L)'
;MLLVFAGPSSTGKSTVAKEIKNRQDNCQVYSGKDYLRFSKNREEAWGKFCEEIAAAAGSADKNVIYVITETEFVKDLTNIEGVKFIKF
;
A
#
# COMPACT_ATOMS: atom_id res chain seq x y z
N MET A 1 -10.25 -2.22 2.91
CA MET A 1 -9.53 -1.18 3.69
C MET A 1 -8.09 -1.02 3.18
N LEU A 2 -7.60 0.22 3.01
CA LEU A 2 -6.20 0.50 2.64
C LEU A 2 -5.42 1.17 3.79
N LEU A 3 -4.28 0.59 4.16
CA LEU A 3 -3.31 1.15 5.10
C LEU A 3 -2.01 1.51 4.37
N VAL A 4 -1.52 2.74 4.55
CA VAL A 4 -0.23 3.17 3.98
C VAL A 4 0.74 3.46 5.10
N PHE A 5 1.83 2.70 5.17
CA PHE A 5 2.87 2.88 6.18
C PHE A 5 4.00 3.71 5.59
N ALA A 6 4.15 4.94 6.06
CA ALA A 6 5.14 5.90 5.57
C ALA A 6 6.13 6.26 6.68
N GLY A 7 7.44 6.18 6.39
CA GLY A 7 8.49 6.59 7.32
C GLY A 7 9.88 6.09 6.95
N PRO A 8 10.95 6.48 7.66
CA PRO A 8 12.34 6.17 7.31
C PRO A 8 12.65 4.67 7.32
N SER A 9 13.59 4.20 6.49
CA SER A 9 13.96 2.78 6.41
C SER A 9 14.26 2.18 7.79
N SER A 10 13.84 0.93 8.02
CA SER A 10 14.12 0.16 9.25
C SER A 10 13.38 0.56 10.55
N THR A 11 12.24 1.26 10.48
CA THR A 11 11.39 1.55 11.66
C THR A 11 10.36 0.47 12.01
N GLY A 12 10.53 -0.76 11.51
CA GLY A 12 9.59 -1.86 11.81
C GLY A 12 8.30 -1.88 10.99
N LYS A 13 8.12 -0.98 10.00
CA LYS A 13 6.95 -0.95 9.09
C LYS A 13 6.62 -2.33 8.50
N SER A 14 7.63 -2.99 7.91
CA SER A 14 7.44 -4.30 7.27
C SER A 14 7.09 -5.39 8.28
N THR A 15 7.59 -5.29 9.52
CA THR A 15 7.27 -6.22 10.61
C THR A 15 5.81 -6.11 11.00
N VAL A 16 5.32 -4.88 11.24
CA VAL A 16 3.91 -4.64 11.56
C VAL A 16 3.00 -5.05 10.41
N ALA A 17 3.37 -4.75 9.15
CA ALA A 17 2.59 -5.14 7.98
C ALA A 17 2.48 -6.66 7.85
N LYS A 18 3.58 -7.38 8.09
CA LYS A 18 3.60 -8.86 8.07
C LYS A 18 2.76 -9.45 9.20
N GLU A 19 2.79 -8.85 10.38
CA GLU A 19 2.00 -9.31 11.51
C GLU A 19 0.49 -9.07 11.31
N ILE A 20 0.09 -7.94 10.73
CA ILE A 20 -1.31 -7.70 10.34
C ILE A 20 -1.75 -8.72 9.29
N LYS A 21 -0.90 -8.98 8.28
CA LYS A 21 -1.17 -10.01 7.28
C LYS A 21 -1.38 -11.39 7.90
N ASN A 22 -0.58 -11.76 8.90
CA ASN A 22 -0.74 -13.04 9.59
C ASN A 22 -2.02 -13.12 10.44
N ARG A 23 -2.58 -11.98 10.87
CA ARG A 23 -3.80 -11.89 11.68
C ARG A 23 -5.07 -11.69 10.84
N GLN A 24 -4.94 -11.37 9.55
CA GLN A 24 -6.07 -11.15 8.64
C GLN A 24 -5.90 -11.99 7.37
N ASP A 25 -6.79 -12.97 7.17
CA ASP A 25 -6.75 -13.90 6.02
C ASP A 25 -6.76 -13.21 4.65
N ASN A 26 -7.39 -12.04 4.51
CA ASN A 26 -7.53 -11.34 3.23
C ASN A 26 -6.72 -10.04 3.14
N CYS A 27 -5.49 -10.05 3.68
CA CYS A 27 -4.59 -8.92 3.67
C CYS A 27 -3.40 -9.11 2.72
N GLN A 28 -3.25 -8.20 1.75
CA GLN A 28 -2.08 -8.15 0.88
C GLN A 28 -1.12 -7.04 1.33
N VAL A 29 0.18 -7.32 1.26
CA VAL A 29 1.23 -6.38 1.65
C VAL A 29 2.11 -6.10 0.44
N TYR A 30 2.20 -4.84 0.07
CA TYR A 30 3.06 -4.31 -0.97
C TYR A 30 4.12 -3.41 -0.33
N SER A 31 5.33 -3.36 -0.89
CA SER A 31 6.40 -2.52 -0.34
C SER A 31 7.26 -1.87 -1.42
N GLY A 32 7.51 -0.56 -1.30
CA GLY A 32 8.38 0.19 -2.20
C GLY A 32 7.98 -0.01 -3.66
N LYS A 33 8.86 -0.62 -4.45
CA LYS A 33 8.67 -0.78 -5.90
C LYS A 33 7.85 -2.02 -6.32
N ASP A 34 7.12 -2.65 -5.39
CA ASP A 34 6.32 -3.83 -5.71
C ASP A 34 5.25 -3.56 -6.78
N TYR A 35 4.80 -2.29 -6.90
CA TYR A 35 3.90 -1.85 -7.96
C TYR A 35 4.46 -2.10 -9.38
N LEU A 36 5.79 -2.18 -9.57
CA LEU A 36 6.40 -2.49 -10.86
C LEU A 36 6.06 -3.90 -11.38
N ARG A 37 5.47 -4.76 -10.56
CA ARG A 37 5.00 -6.08 -10.99
C ARG A 37 3.75 -6.02 -11.89
N PHE A 38 3.02 -4.90 -11.87
CA PHE A 38 1.77 -4.73 -12.61
C PHE A 38 1.99 -4.35 -14.09
N SER A 39 3.14 -3.77 -14.44
CA SER A 39 3.51 -3.49 -15.84
C SER A 39 5.00 -3.24 -16.01
N LYS A 40 5.50 -3.40 -17.25
CA LYS A 40 6.87 -3.03 -17.64
C LYS A 40 7.10 -1.53 -17.65
N ASN A 41 6.05 -0.74 -17.87
CA ASN A 41 6.13 0.72 -17.87
C ASN A 41 5.80 1.25 -16.47
N ARG A 42 6.66 2.13 -15.93
CA ARG A 42 6.55 2.64 -14.55
C ARG A 42 5.23 3.38 -14.30
N GLU A 43 4.82 4.24 -15.23
CA GLU A 43 3.59 5.02 -15.11
C GLU A 43 2.36 4.12 -15.18
N GLU A 44 2.34 3.18 -16.12
CA GLU A 44 1.25 2.21 -16.25
C GLU A 44 1.16 1.27 -15.04
N ALA A 45 2.31 0.83 -14.53
CA ALA A 45 2.40 0.00 -13.33
C ALA A 45 1.87 0.75 -12.10
N TRP A 46 2.19 2.03 -11.97
CA TRP A 46 1.66 2.88 -10.91
C TRP A 46 0.16 3.08 -11.02
N GLY A 47 -0.35 3.36 -12.22
CA GLY A 47 -1.79 3.48 -12.48
C GLY A 47 -2.57 2.22 -12.09
N LYS A 48 -2.15 1.06 -12.60
CA LYS A 48 -2.79 -0.23 -12.27
C LYS A 48 -2.72 -0.56 -10.79
N PHE A 49 -1.59 -0.23 -10.15
CA PHE A 49 -1.45 -0.40 -8.71
C PHE A 49 -2.48 0.47 -7.97
N CYS A 50 -2.55 1.77 -8.26
CA CYS A 50 -3.53 2.69 -7.67
C CYS A 50 -4.97 2.20 -7.85
N GLU A 51 -5.33 1.66 -9.03
CA GLU A 51 -6.65 1.06 -9.26
C GLU A 51 -6.92 -0.16 -8.35
N GLU A 52 -5.96 -1.08 -8.21
CA GLU A 52 -6.10 -2.26 -7.34
C GLU A 52 -6.28 -1.87 -5.87
N ILE A 53 -5.48 -0.92 -5.37
CA ILE A 53 -5.61 -0.45 -3.97
C ILE A 53 -6.85 0.40 -3.74
N ALA A 54 -7.29 1.20 -4.71
CA ALA A 54 -8.56 1.92 -4.63
C ALA A 54 -9.75 0.96 -4.59
N ALA A 55 -9.73 -0.09 -5.42
CA ALA A 55 -10.73 -1.15 -5.38
C ALA A 55 -10.75 -1.86 -4.01
N ALA A 56 -9.58 -2.08 -3.40
CA ALA A 56 -9.48 -2.63 -2.05
C ALA A 56 -9.92 -1.65 -0.95
N ALA A 57 -9.77 -0.35 -1.13
CA ALA A 57 -10.24 0.66 -0.19
C ALA A 57 -11.79 0.67 -0.13
N GLY A 58 -12.45 0.55 -1.28
CA GLY A 58 -13.91 0.53 -1.40
C GLY A 58 -14.58 -0.82 -1.11
N SER A 59 -13.82 -1.91 -1.01
CA SER A 59 -14.36 -3.26 -0.73
C SER A 59 -14.18 -3.65 0.74
N ALA A 60 -15.21 -4.23 1.36
CA ALA A 60 -15.13 -4.76 2.72
C ALA A 60 -14.25 -6.01 2.81
N ASP A 61 -14.16 -6.78 1.73
CA ASP A 61 -13.49 -8.07 1.72
C ASP A 61 -11.96 -7.97 1.52
N LYS A 62 -11.43 -6.90 0.94
CA LYS A 62 -10.00 -6.79 0.62
C LYS A 62 -9.29 -5.83 1.57
N ASN A 63 -8.20 -6.29 2.18
CA ASN A 63 -7.30 -5.45 2.97
C ASN A 63 -5.96 -5.33 2.26
N VAL A 64 -5.47 -4.10 2.11
CA VAL A 64 -4.16 -3.88 1.51
C VAL A 64 -3.32 -2.98 2.41
N ILE A 65 -2.05 -3.34 2.57
CA ILE A 65 -1.05 -2.56 3.27
C ILE A 65 0.04 -2.20 2.28
N TYR A 66 0.31 -0.92 2.11
CA TYR A 66 1.41 -0.43 1.28
C TYR A 66 2.48 0.21 2.14
N VAL A 67 3.69 -0.34 2.10
CA VAL A 67 4.83 0.12 2.89
C VAL A 67 5.75 0.94 2.01
N ILE A 68 5.90 2.23 2.31
CA ILE A 68 6.77 3.14 1.58
C ILE A 68 7.71 3.90 2.51
N THR A 69 8.91 4.13 2.00
CA THR A 69 9.94 4.98 2.62
C THR A 69 9.94 6.38 2.02
N GLU A 70 9.61 6.48 0.73
CA GLU A 70 9.65 7.73 -0.02
C GLU A 70 8.27 8.39 -0.05
N THR A 71 8.25 9.70 0.22
CA THR A 71 7.04 10.52 0.26
C THR A 71 6.51 10.88 -1.13
N GLU A 72 7.23 10.60 -2.20
CA GLU A 72 6.82 10.93 -3.58
C GLU A 72 5.48 10.29 -3.95
N PHE A 73 5.22 9.07 -3.49
CA PHE A 73 3.97 8.35 -3.77
C PHE A 73 2.82 8.70 -2.81
N VAL A 74 3.10 9.42 -1.72
CA VAL A 74 2.09 9.76 -0.70
C VAL A 74 1.02 10.67 -1.28
N LYS A 75 1.39 11.59 -2.17
CA LYS A 75 0.48 12.57 -2.77
C LYS A 75 -0.61 11.92 -3.63
N ASP A 76 -0.22 10.96 -4.47
CA ASP A 76 -1.15 10.20 -5.30
C ASP A 76 -2.11 9.37 -4.45
N LEU A 77 -1.61 8.78 -3.36
CA LEU A 77 -2.40 7.93 -2.47
C LEU A 77 -3.36 8.72 -1.57
N THR A 78 -3.06 9.98 -1.25
CA THR A 78 -3.96 10.84 -0.45
C THR A 78 -5.27 11.17 -1.15
N ASN A 79 -5.33 11.05 -2.48
CA ASN A 79 -6.56 11.30 -3.25
C ASN A 79 -7.50 10.10 -3.29
N ILE A 80 -7.09 8.93 -2.78
CA ILE A 80 -7.93 7.74 -2.75
C ILE A 80 -8.80 7.79 -1.49
N GLU A 81 -10.13 7.69 -1.66
CA GLU A 81 -11.06 7.65 -0.54
C GLU A 81 -10.89 6.37 0.30
N GLY A 82 -10.92 6.51 1.63
CA GLY A 82 -10.80 5.37 2.56
C GLY A 82 -9.36 4.94 2.88
N VAL A 83 -8.36 5.68 2.41
CA VAL A 83 -6.94 5.44 2.75
C VAL A 83 -6.62 5.95 4.15
N LYS A 84 -5.95 5.11 4.94
CA LYS A 84 -5.40 5.50 6.25
C LYS A 84 -3.89 5.50 6.20
N PHE A 85 -3.30 6.69 6.34
CA PHE A 85 -1.86 6.84 6.49
C PHE A 85 -1.43 6.63 7.94
N ILE A 86 -0.43 5.80 8.13
CA ILE A 86 0.20 5.52 9.42
C ILE A 86 1.66 5.93 9.29
N LYS A 87 2.03 6.96 10.06
CA LYS A 87 3.39 7.48 10.12
C LYS A 87 4.18 6.71 11.17
N PHE A 88 5.37 6.25 10.79
CA PHE A 88 6.34 5.61 11.67
C PHE A 88 7.54 6.51 11.94
#